data_AF-A0A957TTY3-F1
#
_entry.id   AF-A0A957TTY3-F1
#
_cell.length_a   1.000
_cell.length_b   1.000
_cell.length_c   1.000
_cell.angle_alpha   90.00
_cell.angle_beta   90.00
_cell.angle_gamma   90.00
#
_symmetry.space_group_name_H-M   'P 1'
#
loop_
_entity.id
_entity.type
_entity.pdbx_description
1 polymer ?
#
loop_
_entity_poly.entity_id
_entity_poly.type
_entity_poly.pdbx_seq_one_letter_code
_entity_poly.pdbx_strand_id
1 'polypeptide(L)' 'MTSLAISLLGPLQIQLDGQPITLPYDKVRALLAYLALESTRPLRRDTLTALLWPEQPDKEARHNL' A
#
# COMPACT_ATOMS: atom_id res chain seq x y z
N MET A 1 15.29 15.76 -7.07
CA MET A 1 15.31 14.56 -6.20
C MET A 1 13.90 14.37 -5.71
N THR A 2 13.22 13.33 -6.15
CA THR A 2 11.86 13.02 -5.69
C THR A 2 11.94 12.34 -4.32
N SER A 3 11.18 12.84 -3.33
CA SER A 3 11.16 12.33 -1.96
C SER A 3 9.75 11.90 -1.58
N LEU A 4 9.61 10.66 -1.13
CA LEU A 4 8.37 10.12 -0.60
C LEU A 4 8.52 9.94 0.92
N ALA A 5 7.66 10.60 1.70
CA ALA A 5 7.58 10.43 3.14
C ALA A 5 6.23 9.80 3.53
N ILE A 6 6.28 8.80 4.41
CA ILE A 6 5.10 8.05 4.87
C ILE A 6 5.14 7.98 6.39
N SER A 7 4.09 8.48 7.04
CA SER A 7 3.92 8.39 8.50
C SER A 7 2.82 7.39 8.81
N LEU A 8 3.16 6.36 9.59
CA LEU A 8 2.26 5.25 9.94
C LEU A 8 1.83 5.25 11.41
N LEU A 9 2.53 5.99 12.28
CA LEU A 9 2.23 6.08 13.72
C LEU A 9 1.24 7.20 13.97
N GLY A 10 -0.05 6.86 13.83
CA GLY A 10 -1.16 7.81 13.82
C GLY A 10 -1.98 7.66 12.53
N PRO A 11 -2.72 8.70 12.11
CA PRO A 11 -3.35 8.69 10.80
C PRO A 11 -2.30 8.51 9.69
N LEU A 12 -2.60 7.69 8.69
CA LEU A 12 -1.72 7.53 7.53
C LEU A 12 -1.56 8.88 6.81
N GLN A 13 -0.33 9.38 6.76
CA GLN A 13 0.03 10.58 6.01
C GLN A 13 1.07 10.22 4.97
N ILE A 14 0.87 10.72 3.75
CA ILE A 14 1.77 10.48 2.61
C ILE A 14 2.10 11.84 2.00
N GLN A 15 3.38 12.10 1.81
CA GLN A 15 3.86 13.32 1.18
C GLN A 15 4.82 12.98 0.04
N LEU A 16 4.58 13.59 -1.12
CA LEU A 16 5.49 13.56 -2.26
C LEU A 16 6.09 14.96 -2.43
N ASP A 17 7.41 15.08 -2.33
CA ASP A 17 8.13 16.35 -2.40
C ASP A 17 7.57 17.41 -1.42
N GLY A 18 7.20 16.94 -0.22
CA GLY A 18 6.62 17.76 0.84
C GLY A 18 5.13 18.09 0.67
N GLN A 19 4.52 17.72 -0.46
CA GLN A 19 3.10 17.94 -0.70
C GLN A 19 2.26 16.73 -0.27
N PRO A 20 1.20 16.92 0.53
CA PRO A 20 0.34 15.82 0.95
C PRO A 20 -0.39 15.23 -0.25
N ILE A 21 -0.40 13.91 -0.34
CA ILE A 21 -1.19 13.17 -1.34
C ILE A 21 -2.22 12.29 -0.63
N THR A 22 -3.41 12.21 -1.23
CA THR A 22 -4.49 11.36 -0.74
C THR A 22 -4.72 10.21 -1.71
N LEU A 23 -4.73 9.00 -1.17
CA LEU A 23 -5.11 7.81 -1.93
C LEU A 23 -6.59 7.52 -1.68
N PRO A 24 -7.41 7.42 -2.74
CA PRO A 24 -8.87 7.40 -2.60
C PRO A 24 -9.39 6.14 -1.90
N TYR A 25 -8.68 5.02 -2.00
CA TYR A 25 -9.14 3.73 -1.49
C TYR A 25 -8.34 3.29 -0.26
N ASP A 26 -9.03 2.82 0.78
CA ASP A 26 -8.40 2.28 2.00
C ASP A 26 -7.44 1.12 1.67
N LYS A 27 -7.79 0.28 0.68
CA LYS A 27 -6.93 -0.85 0.28
C LYS A 27 -5.62 -0.39 -0.37
N VAL A 28 -5.65 0.68 -1.16
CA VAL A 28 -4.44 1.25 -1.78
C VAL A 28 -3.56 1.91 -0.71
N ARG A 29 -4.19 2.56 0.28
CA ARG A 29 -3.51 3.09 1.48
C ARG A 29 -2.82 1.98 2.28
N ALA A 30 -3.53 0.90 2.56
CA ALA A 30 -3.00 -0.25 3.28
C ALA A 30 -1.87 -0.95 2.51
N LEU A 31 -2.00 -1.11 1.19
CA LEU A 31 -0.96 -1.65 0.32
C LEU A 31 0.33 -0.83 0.41
N LEU A 32 0.23 0.49 0.23
CA LEU A 32 1.42 1.36 0.28
C LEU A 32 2.09 1.31 1.67
N ALA A 33 1.29 1.36 2.73
CA ALA A 33 1.81 1.24 4.11
C ALA A 33 2.56 -0.07 4.33
N TYR A 34 2.02 -1.18 3.84
CA TYR A 34 2.64 -2.49 3.95
C TYR A 34 3.95 -2.59 3.15
N LEU A 35 3.95 -2.11 1.89
CA LEU A 35 5.15 -2.08 1.06
C LEU A 35 6.26 -1.21 1.67
N ALA A 36 5.90 -0.08 2.30
CA ALA A 36 6.87 0.80 2.95
C ALA A 36 7.51 0.12 4.17
N LEU A 37 6.72 -0.57 4.99
CA LEU A 37 7.18 -1.26 6.19
C LEU A 37 8.08 -2.47 5.86
N GLU A 38 7.75 -3.19 4.80
CA GLU A 38 8.42 -4.43 4.38
C GLU A 38 9.45 -4.20 3.24
N SER A 39 9.86 -2.95 3.04
CA SER A 39 10.71 -2.50 1.93
C SER A 39 12.07 -3.19 1.80
N THR A 40 12.50 -3.93 2.83
CA THR A 40 13.75 -4.68 2.86
C THR A 40 13.68 -6.04 2.17
N ARG A 41 12.48 -6.53 1.81
CA ARG A 41 12.30 -7.83 1.15
C ARG A 41 11.30 -7.80 -0.01
N PRO A 42 11.49 -8.64 -1.05
CA PRO A 42 10.49 -8.83 -2.07
C PRO A 42 9.20 -9.42 -1.49
N LEU A 43 8.05 -8.88 -1.87
CA LEU A 43 6.74 -9.36 -1.47
C LEU A 43 6.03 -10.06 -2.64
N ARG A 44 5.51 -11.26 -2.39
CA ARG A 44 4.75 -12.00 -3.39
C ARG A 44 3.35 -11.40 -3.53
N ARG A 45 2.91 -11.23 -4.79
CA ARG A 45 1.55 -10.73 -5.09
C ARG A 45 0.47 -11.60 -4.43
N ASP A 46 0.63 -12.91 -4.41
CA ASP A 46 -0.32 -13.84 -3.79
C ASP A 46 -0.54 -13.56 -2.29
N THR A 47 0.52 -13.20 -1.58
CA THR A 47 0.46 -12.84 -0.17
C THR A 47 -0.25 -11.51 0.03
N LEU A 48 0.02 -10.53 -0.83
CA LEU A 48 -0.63 -9.22 -0.80
C LEU A 48 -2.12 -9.32 -1.12
N THR A 49 -2.49 -10.15 -2.10
CA THR A 49 -3.89 -10.38 -2.46
C THR A 49 -4.65 -11.08 -1.34
N ALA A 50 -4.07 -12.11 -0.74
CA ALA A 50 -4.67 -12.80 0.40
C ALA A 50 -4.83 -11.89 1.63
N LEU A 51 -3.91 -10.96 1.86
CA LEU A 51 -3.95 -10.02 2.97
C LEU A 51 -5.02 -8.93 2.79
N LEU A 52 -5.10 -8.34 1.59
CA LEU A 52 -5.88 -7.13 1.33
C LEU A 52 -7.25 -7.39 0.68
N TRP A 53 -7.42 -8.52 0.00
CA TRP A 53 -8.67 -8.95 -0.64
C TRP A 53 -9.02 -10.41 -0.32
N PRO A 54 -9.14 -10.80 0.97
CA PRO A 54 -9.40 -12.19 1.35
C PRO A 54 -10.74 -12.73 0.83
N GLU A 55 -11.71 -11.85 0.63
CA GLU A 55 -13.08 -12.20 0.19
C GLU A 55 -13.20 -12.36 -1.34
N GLN A 56 -12.17 -12.00 -2.12
CA GLN A 56 -12.24 -12.02 -3.58
C GLN A 56 -11.55 -13.25 -4.17
N PRO A 57 -12.06 -13.80 -5.29
CA PRO A 57 -11.33 -14.82 -6.04
C PRO A 57 -9.96 -14.31 -6.50
N ASP A 58 -8.94 -15.18 -6.47
CA ASP A 58 -7.54 -14.83 -6.78
C ASP A 58 -7.35 -14.00 -8.06
N LYS A 59 -8.12 -14.30 -9.10
CA LYS A 59 -8.05 -13.59 -10.38
C LYS A 59 -8.46 -12.12 -10.25
N GLU A 60 -9.51 -11.84 -9.48
CA GLU A 60 -10.00 -10.47 -9.25
C GLU A 60 -9.12 -9.73 -8.25
N ALA A 61 -8.69 -10.41 -7.19
CA ALA A 61 -7.77 -9.85 -6.21
C ALA A 61 -6.45 -9.39 -6.86
N ARG A 62 -5.88 -10.21 -7.77
CA ARG A 62 -4.68 -9.85 -8.53
C ARG A 62 -4.92 -8.71 -9.54
N HIS A 63 -6.13 -8.58 -10.07
CA HIS A 63 -6.46 -7.46 -10.97
C HIS A 63 -6.58 -6.13 -10.21
N ASN A 64 -6.99 -6.19 -8.95
CA ASN A 64 -7.12 -5.03 -8.06
C ASN A 64 -5.81 -4.60 -7.39
N LEU A 65 -4.74 -5.40 -7.50
CA LEU A 65 -3.39 -5.14 -7.00
C LEU A 65 -2.49 -4.55 -8.10
#